data_AF-A0A949XSH6-F1
#
_entry.id   AF-A0A949XSH6-F1
#
_cell.length_a   1.000
_cell.length_b   1.000
_cell.length_c   1.000
_cell.angle_alpha   90.00
_cell.angle_beta   90.00
_cell.angle_gamma   90.00
#
_symmetry.space_group_name_H-M   'P 1'
#
loop_
_entity.id
_entity.type
_entity.pdbx_description
1 polymer ?
#
loop_
_entity_poly.entity_id
_entity_poly.type
_entity_poly.pdbx_seq_one_letter_code
_entity_poly.pdbx_strand_id
1 'polypeptide(L)'
;MAENPAVPLTLEGSFALHQMFRFRRAAWLGQSFSQQDHAIREAIDQLQPLEAGSADGHPQQSALYSLIGHKGDLMLLHFRDSLEHLHRAELQLARLNLSEFLEPVHSYISVVELGLYESSAKTYTQLAERGFEPHSPEWTAEVREVISRQAAAMAPRLYPEIPKTKYLCFYPMDRRRGETENWYTVPMAERQRMMHEHGLVGRRYADCV
;
A
#
# COMPACT_ATOMS: atom_id res chain seq x y z
N MET A 1 -3.92 -22.40 -29.84
CA MET A 1 -4.10 -22.37 -28.37
C MET A 1 -4.59 -20.98 -28.03
N ALA A 2 -5.69 -20.85 -27.28
CA ALA A 2 -6.18 -19.54 -26.87
C ALA A 2 -5.05 -18.81 -26.12
N GLU A 3 -4.72 -17.59 -26.53
CA GLU A 3 -3.74 -16.78 -25.81
C GLU A 3 -4.26 -16.56 -24.39
N ASN A 4 -3.47 -16.96 -23.38
CA ASN A 4 -3.81 -16.69 -22.00
C ASN A 4 -4.01 -15.18 -21.80
N PRO A 5 -5.01 -14.75 -21.01
CA PRO A 5 -5.23 -13.35 -20.74
C PRO A 5 -3.94 -12.65 -20.30
N ALA A 6 -3.64 -11.51 -20.93
CA ALA A 6 -2.42 -10.75 -20.70
C ALA A 6 -2.42 -9.95 -19.39
N VAL A 7 -3.20 -10.36 -18.37
CA VAL A 7 -3.31 -9.64 -17.09
C VAL A 7 -3.15 -10.61 -15.93
N PRO A 8 -2.24 -10.36 -14.97
CA PRO A 8 -2.19 -11.15 -13.76
C PRO A 8 -3.41 -10.82 -12.90
N LEU A 9 -3.96 -11.82 -12.20
CA LEU A 9 -4.89 -11.58 -11.11
C LEU A 9 -4.16 -10.88 -9.96
N THR A 10 -4.89 -10.02 -9.27
CA THR A 10 -4.44 -9.29 -8.09
C THR A 10 -5.35 -9.62 -6.92
N LEU A 11 -4.78 -9.56 -5.72
CA LEU A 11 -5.54 -9.52 -4.48
C LEU A 11 -5.26 -8.17 -3.83
N GLU A 12 -6.32 -7.46 -3.46
CA GLU A 12 -6.26 -6.15 -2.83
C GLU A 12 -6.58 -6.26 -1.34
N GLY A 13 -5.87 -5.47 -0.55
CA GLY A 13 -6.00 -5.41 0.90
C GLY A 13 -6.24 -3.99 1.41
N SER A 14 -5.54 -3.61 2.48
CA SER A 14 -5.65 -2.27 3.06
C SER A 14 -5.35 -1.19 2.02
N PHE A 15 -6.16 -0.14 2.00
CA PHE A 15 -5.81 1.11 1.36
C PHE A 15 -4.69 1.78 2.18
N ALA A 16 -3.74 2.40 1.48
CA ALA A 16 -2.61 3.07 2.06
C ALA A 16 -2.57 4.55 1.66
N LEU A 17 -2.26 5.42 2.61
CA LEU A 17 -1.98 6.83 2.36
C LEU A 17 -0.62 7.19 2.97
N HIS A 18 0.28 7.67 2.12
CA HIS A 18 1.51 8.34 2.54
C HIS A 18 1.26 9.85 2.47
N GLN A 19 1.42 10.57 3.57
CA GLN A 19 1.35 12.03 3.61
C GLN A 19 2.70 12.56 4.08
N MET A 20 3.32 13.44 3.28
CA MET A 20 4.61 14.04 3.60
C MET A 20 4.42 15.53 3.85
N PHE A 21 5.06 16.02 4.91
CA PHE A 21 4.94 17.39 5.37
C PHE A 21 6.31 18.04 5.54
N ARG A 22 6.36 19.34 5.29
CA ARG A 22 7.43 20.23 5.75
C ARG A 22 6.97 20.91 7.04
N PHE A 23 7.83 20.93 8.04
CA PHE A 23 7.55 21.54 9.33
C PHE A 23 7.90 23.02 9.31
N ARG A 24 6.92 23.89 9.58
CA ARG A 24 7.10 25.35 9.63
C ARG A 24 7.76 25.77 10.94
N ARG A 25 9.03 25.41 11.10
CA ARG A 25 9.81 25.59 12.34
C ARG A 25 9.80 27.01 12.88
N ALA A 26 9.91 28.02 12.00
CA ALA A 26 9.89 29.43 12.44
C ALA A 26 8.55 29.82 13.06
N ALA A 27 7.42 29.40 12.46
CA ALA A 27 6.08 29.66 12.99
C ALA A 27 5.84 28.91 14.31
N TRP A 28 6.32 27.66 14.40
CA TRP A 28 6.25 26.88 15.63
C TRP A 28 7.02 27.53 16.78
N LEU A 29 8.26 27.95 16.53
CA LEU A 29 9.10 28.59 17.54
C LEU A 29 8.61 29.97 17.96
N GLY A 30 7.75 30.61 17.16
CA GLY A 30 7.08 31.85 17.52
C GLY A 30 5.93 31.68 18.52
N GLN A 31 5.47 30.46 18.77
CA GLN A 31 4.42 30.18 19.75
C GLN A 31 4.96 30.19 21.19
N SER A 32 4.08 30.47 22.15
CA SER A 32 4.42 30.30 23.57
C SER A 32 4.58 28.82 23.91
N PHE A 33 5.37 28.53 24.96
CA PHE A 33 5.56 27.16 25.46
C PHE A 33 4.23 26.46 25.78
N SER A 34 3.26 27.18 26.36
CA SER A 34 1.94 26.64 26.70
C SER A 34 1.17 26.20 25.44
N GLN A 35 1.22 26.98 24.36
CA GLN A 35 0.59 26.63 23.09
C GLN A 35 1.26 25.43 22.43
N GLN A 36 2.60 25.37 22.49
CA GLN A 36 3.35 24.23 21.97
C GLN A 36 3.03 22.94 22.72
N ASP A 37 3.04 22.98 24.06
CA ASP A 37 2.71 21.84 24.91
C ASP A 37 1.26 21.37 24.71
N HIS A 38 0.31 22.31 24.57
CA HIS A 38 -1.08 21.97 24.26
C HIS A 38 -1.22 21.25 22.91
N ALA A 39 -0.61 21.79 21.84
CA ALA A 39 -0.68 21.18 20.50
C ALA A 39 0.01 19.80 20.45
N ILE A 40 1.11 19.61 21.19
CA ILE A 40 1.78 18.31 21.30
C ILE A 40 0.90 17.29 22.02
N ARG A 41 0.30 17.66 23.15
CA ARG A 41 -0.57 16.74 23.92
C ARG A 41 -1.79 16.33 23.12
N GLU A 42 -2.46 17.29 22.48
CA GLU A 42 -3.58 17.00 21.58
C GLU A 42 -3.16 16.04 20.46
N ALA A 43 -2.00 16.28 19.82
CA ALA A 43 -1.52 15.41 18.76
C ALA A 43 -1.21 14.00 19.26
N ILE A 44 -0.60 13.85 20.45
CA ILE A 44 -0.36 12.54 21.07
C ILE A 44 -1.69 11.83 21.33
N ASP A 45 -2.63 12.50 22.00
CA ASP A 45 -3.93 11.93 22.35
C ASP A 45 -4.72 11.46 21.13
N GLN A 46 -4.60 12.16 20.00
CA GLN A 46 -5.30 11.84 18.76
C GLN A 46 -4.57 10.81 17.87
N LEU A 47 -3.23 10.87 17.81
CA LEU A 47 -2.45 10.03 16.90
C LEU A 47 -2.04 8.69 17.52
N GLN A 48 -1.85 8.62 18.84
CA GLN A 48 -1.46 7.38 19.52
C GLN A 48 -2.48 6.22 19.32
N PRO A 49 -3.81 6.45 19.35
CA PRO A 49 -4.77 5.41 19.00
C PRO A 49 -4.65 4.93 17.55
N LEU A 50 -4.31 5.83 16.62
CA LEU A 50 -4.09 5.47 15.22
C LEU A 50 -2.82 4.63 15.05
N GLU A 51 -1.78 4.93 15.81
CA GLU A 51 -0.53 4.15 15.83
C GLU A 51 -0.74 2.75 16.41
N ALA A 52 -1.50 2.64 17.51
CA ALA A 52 -1.86 1.36 18.09
C ALA A 52 -2.67 0.50 17.10
N GLY A 53 -3.58 1.13 16.36
CA GLY A 53 -4.47 0.46 15.41
C GLY A 53 -5.69 -0.18 16.10
N SER A 54 -6.36 -1.08 15.40
CA SER A 54 -7.48 -1.87 15.92
C SER A 54 -7.00 -3.16 16.55
N ALA A 55 -7.54 -3.50 17.73
CA ALA A 55 -7.38 -4.81 18.34
C ALA A 55 -8.35 -5.86 17.76
N ASP A 56 -9.44 -5.39 17.12
CA ASP A 56 -10.47 -6.22 16.52
C ASP A 56 -10.43 -6.10 14.99
N GLY A 57 -10.30 -7.22 14.29
CA GLY A 57 -10.24 -7.26 12.83
C GLY A 57 -8.86 -6.93 12.27
N HIS A 58 -8.78 -6.06 11.27
CA HIS A 58 -7.53 -5.68 10.62
C HIS A 58 -6.78 -4.61 11.42
N PRO A 59 -5.43 -4.58 11.40
CA PRO A 59 -4.64 -3.68 12.25
C PRO A 59 -4.94 -2.20 12.05
N GLN A 60 -5.20 -1.76 10.81
CA GLN A 60 -5.56 -0.37 10.48
C GLN A 60 -4.65 0.69 11.14
N GLN A 61 -3.33 0.44 11.14
CA GLN A 61 -2.35 1.24 11.87
C GLN A 61 -1.94 2.51 11.13
N SER A 62 -1.31 3.42 11.86
CA SER A 62 -0.61 4.57 11.33
C SER A 62 0.81 4.62 11.89
N ALA A 63 1.72 5.27 11.17
CA ALA A 63 3.08 5.45 11.65
C ALA A 63 3.62 6.80 11.21
N LEU A 64 4.48 7.37 12.04
CA LEU A 64 5.14 8.65 11.81
C LEU A 64 6.65 8.44 11.69
N TYR A 65 7.23 8.93 10.59
CA TYR A 65 8.67 8.89 10.34
C TYR A 65 9.22 10.28 10.06
N SER A 66 10.45 10.54 10.50
CA SER A 66 11.19 11.73 10.06
C SER A 66 11.85 11.48 8.71
N LEU A 67 11.66 12.41 7.78
CA LEU A 67 12.27 12.36 6.46
C LEU A 67 13.68 12.99 6.49
N ILE A 68 14.58 12.44 5.67
CA ILE A 68 15.95 12.94 5.52
C ILE A 68 16.05 13.76 4.24
N GLY A 69 16.58 14.98 4.34
CA GLY A 69 16.83 15.87 3.21
C GLY A 69 15.69 16.86 2.96
N HIS A 70 15.68 17.47 1.78
CA HIS A 70 14.81 18.63 1.50
C HIS A 70 13.42 18.27 0.96
N LYS A 71 13.13 16.97 0.73
CA LYS A 71 11.84 16.50 0.18
C LYS A 71 10.68 16.70 1.15
N GLY A 72 10.97 16.74 2.45
CA GLY A 72 10.01 16.93 3.55
C GLY A 72 10.72 16.65 4.87
N ASP A 73 10.02 16.88 5.97
CA ASP A 73 10.54 16.67 7.34
C ASP A 73 9.85 15.50 8.04
N LEU A 74 8.57 15.28 7.75
CA LEU A 74 7.74 14.23 8.35
C LEU A 74 6.98 13.46 7.29
N MET A 75 6.77 12.17 7.51
CA MET A 75 5.86 11.33 6.74
C MET A 75 4.95 10.54 7.66
N LEU A 76 3.64 10.65 7.45
CA LEU A 76 2.65 9.74 8.02
C LEU A 76 2.27 8.68 6.99
N LEU A 77 2.27 7.43 7.43
CA LEU A 77 1.71 6.28 6.70
C LEU A 77 0.43 5.85 7.42
N HIS A 78 -0.66 5.66 6.67
CA HIS A 78 -1.91 5.10 7.17
C HIS A 78 -2.29 3.86 6.38
N PHE A 79 -2.67 2.77 7.05
CA PHE A 79 -3.38 1.64 6.45
C PHE A 79 -4.83 1.61 6.94
N ARG A 80 -5.82 1.49 6.05
CA ARG A 80 -7.24 1.40 6.42
C ARG A 80 -8.00 0.45 5.49
N ASP A 81 -9.16 -0.01 5.93
CA ASP A 81 -9.99 -0.94 5.14
C ASP A 81 -10.79 -0.27 4.02
N SER A 82 -10.91 1.06 4.03
CA SER A 82 -11.59 1.80 2.98
C SER A 82 -11.01 3.19 2.75
N LEU A 83 -11.30 3.78 1.59
CA LEU A 83 -10.93 5.15 1.26
C LEU A 83 -11.59 6.16 2.22
N GLU A 84 -12.82 5.91 2.67
CA GLU A 84 -13.50 6.76 3.64
C GLU A 84 -12.80 6.75 5.00
N HIS A 85 -12.28 5.59 5.43
CA HIS A 85 -11.49 5.49 6.65
C HIS A 85 -10.12 6.14 6.51
N LEU A 86 -9.48 6.04 5.34
CA LEU A 86 -8.25 6.80 5.03
C LEU A 86 -8.50 8.31 5.10
N HIS A 87 -9.55 8.79 4.44
CA HIS A 87 -9.89 10.20 4.43
C HIS A 87 -10.26 10.71 5.83
N ARG A 88 -10.90 9.88 6.67
CA ARG A 88 -11.12 10.21 8.08
C ARG A 88 -9.82 10.39 8.84
N ALA A 89 -8.82 9.53 8.63
CA ALA A 89 -7.50 9.65 9.27
C ALA A 89 -6.78 10.93 8.79
N GLU A 90 -6.83 11.22 7.49
CA GLU A 90 -6.30 12.47 6.92
C GLU A 90 -6.97 13.71 7.55
N LEU A 91 -8.29 13.74 7.65
CA LEU A 91 -9.02 14.85 8.27
C LEU A 91 -8.76 14.95 9.77
N GLN A 92 -8.56 13.84 10.47
CA GLN A 92 -8.23 13.84 11.89
C GLN A 92 -6.87 14.52 12.12
N LEU A 93 -5.87 14.22 11.28
CA LEU A 93 -4.60 14.94 11.27
C LEU A 93 -4.82 16.41 10.94
N ALA A 94 -5.53 16.73 9.86
CA ALA A 94 -5.68 18.11 9.39
C ALA A 94 -6.38 19.06 10.39
N ARG A 95 -7.11 18.51 11.36
CA ARG A 95 -7.83 19.27 12.40
C ARG A 95 -7.03 19.53 13.67
N LEU A 96 -5.84 18.95 13.82
CA LEU A 96 -4.99 19.18 14.99
C LEU A 96 -4.41 20.59 14.98
N ASN A 97 -4.20 21.18 16.16
CA ASN A 97 -3.46 22.44 16.28
C ASN A 97 -2.03 22.33 15.75
N LEU A 98 -1.42 21.14 15.82
CA LEU A 98 -0.11 20.88 15.24
C LEU A 98 -0.09 21.07 13.72
N SER A 99 -1.21 20.86 13.04
CA SER A 99 -1.29 20.88 11.57
C SER A 99 -1.16 22.27 10.96
N GLU A 100 -1.37 23.34 11.74
CA GLU A 100 -1.02 24.71 11.34
C GLU A 100 0.47 24.88 10.99
N PHE A 101 1.31 24.00 11.57
CA PHE A 101 2.76 23.97 11.37
C PHE A 101 3.20 22.90 10.38
N LEU A 102 2.27 22.14 9.80
CA LEU A 102 2.53 21.08 8.83
C LEU A 102 2.10 21.56 7.44
N GLU A 103 3.07 21.83 6.59
CA GLU A 103 2.82 22.14 5.19
C GLU A 103 2.86 20.86 4.35
N PRO A 104 1.76 20.44 3.70
CA PRO A 104 1.79 19.27 2.82
C PRO A 104 2.73 19.50 1.65
N VAL A 105 3.66 18.56 1.42
CA VAL A 105 4.62 18.63 0.30
C VAL A 105 4.44 17.52 -0.73
N HIS A 106 3.93 16.36 -0.31
CA HIS A 106 3.64 15.26 -1.20
C HIS A 106 2.63 14.30 -0.56
N SER A 107 1.92 13.54 -1.38
CA SER A 107 1.11 12.41 -0.92
C SER A 107 1.09 11.29 -1.95
N TYR A 108 0.78 10.09 -1.49
CA TYR A 108 0.58 8.93 -2.36
C TYR A 108 -0.50 8.02 -1.79
N ILE A 109 -1.54 7.78 -2.59
CA ILE A 109 -2.64 6.85 -2.28
C ILE A 109 -2.42 5.58 -3.08
N SER A 110 -2.53 4.43 -2.40
CA SER A 110 -2.42 3.11 -3.03
C SER A 110 -3.27 2.08 -2.30
N VAL A 111 -3.25 0.84 -2.77
CA VAL A 111 -3.81 -0.32 -2.07
C VAL A 111 -2.72 -1.38 -1.96
N VAL A 112 -2.69 -2.12 -0.84
CA VAL A 112 -1.83 -3.29 -0.71
C VAL A 112 -2.24 -4.29 -1.78
N GLU A 113 -1.29 -4.70 -2.62
CA GLU A 113 -1.54 -5.59 -3.75
C GLU A 113 -0.64 -6.83 -3.67
N LEU A 114 -1.22 -8.00 -3.87
CA LEU A 114 -0.48 -9.23 -4.18
C LEU A 114 -0.75 -9.64 -5.63
N GLY A 115 0.24 -9.43 -6.49
CA GLY A 115 0.21 -9.93 -7.87
C GLY A 115 0.37 -11.45 -7.93
N LEU A 116 -0.61 -12.14 -8.52
CA LEU A 116 -0.69 -13.61 -8.54
C LEU A 116 -0.14 -14.21 -9.83
N TYR A 117 1.01 -13.77 -10.34
CA TYR A 117 1.55 -14.19 -11.64
C TYR A 117 1.55 -15.71 -11.85
N GLU A 118 2.10 -16.47 -10.90
CA GLU A 118 2.15 -17.94 -11.01
C GLU A 118 0.78 -18.61 -10.89
N SER A 119 -0.08 -18.12 -9.99
CA SER A 119 -1.41 -18.70 -9.83
C SER A 119 -2.33 -18.36 -11.00
N SER A 120 -2.21 -17.16 -11.57
CA SER A 120 -3.06 -16.67 -12.65
C SER A 120 -2.91 -17.57 -13.88
N ALA A 121 -1.67 -17.88 -14.26
CA ALA A 121 -1.39 -18.78 -15.38
C ALA A 121 -2.02 -20.17 -15.18
N LYS A 122 -1.92 -20.74 -13.96
CA LYS A 122 -2.52 -22.03 -13.62
C LYS A 122 -4.06 -21.96 -13.67
N THR A 123 -4.64 -20.94 -13.06
CA THR A 123 -6.10 -20.72 -13.05
C THR A 123 -6.65 -20.59 -14.47
N TYR A 124 -6.04 -19.77 -15.32
CA TYR A 124 -6.50 -19.58 -16.70
C TYR A 124 -6.41 -20.85 -17.53
N THR A 125 -5.31 -21.61 -17.37
CA THR A 125 -5.16 -22.91 -18.05
C THR A 125 -6.26 -23.88 -17.63
N GLN A 126 -6.55 -23.98 -16.32
CA GLN A 126 -7.59 -24.87 -15.80
C GLN A 126 -9.00 -24.47 -16.28
N LEU A 127 -9.30 -23.17 -16.36
CA LEU A 127 -10.59 -22.70 -16.85
C LEU A 127 -10.76 -22.97 -18.36
N ALA A 128 -9.69 -22.79 -19.13
CA ALA A 128 -9.69 -23.11 -20.55
C ALA A 128 -9.85 -24.63 -20.79
N GLU A 129 -9.19 -25.48 -20.01
CA GLU A 129 -9.34 -26.94 -20.06
C GLU A 129 -10.77 -27.40 -19.71
N ARG A 130 -11.46 -26.66 -18.85
CA ARG A 130 -12.88 -26.87 -18.52
C ARG A 130 -13.83 -26.34 -19.61
N GLY A 131 -13.32 -25.73 -20.66
CA GLY A 131 -14.09 -25.20 -21.78
C GLY A 131 -14.81 -23.88 -21.48
N PHE A 132 -14.40 -23.15 -20.43
CA PHE A 132 -14.93 -21.82 -20.18
C PHE A 132 -14.26 -20.80 -21.10
N GLU A 133 -15.09 -20.04 -21.82
CA GLU A 133 -14.61 -18.94 -22.65
C GLU A 133 -14.08 -17.81 -21.76
N PRO A 134 -12.91 -17.21 -22.09
CA PRO A 134 -12.40 -16.06 -21.37
C PRO A 134 -13.44 -14.94 -21.29
N HIS A 135 -13.59 -14.35 -20.10
CA HIS A 135 -14.56 -13.27 -19.81
C HIS A 135 -16.03 -13.66 -19.85
N SER A 136 -16.37 -14.95 -20.00
CA SER A 136 -17.75 -15.40 -19.80
C SER A 136 -18.22 -15.18 -18.35
N PRO A 137 -19.55 -15.19 -18.09
CA PRO A 137 -20.07 -15.15 -16.72
C PRO A 137 -19.51 -16.26 -15.82
N GLU A 138 -19.39 -17.48 -16.36
CA GLU A 138 -18.85 -18.66 -15.67
C GLU A 138 -17.37 -18.47 -15.36
N TRP A 139 -16.57 -18.02 -16.34
CA TRP A 139 -15.16 -17.68 -16.14
C TRP A 139 -14.99 -16.65 -15.02
N THR A 140 -15.80 -15.59 -15.06
CA THR A 140 -15.73 -14.49 -14.08
C THR A 140 -16.12 -14.97 -12.68
N ALA A 141 -17.12 -15.84 -12.56
CA ALA A 141 -17.53 -16.42 -11.30
C ALA A 141 -16.42 -17.29 -10.69
N GLU A 142 -15.80 -18.15 -11.49
CA GLU A 142 -14.73 -19.04 -11.05
C GLU A 142 -13.46 -18.26 -10.66
N VAL A 143 -13.07 -17.25 -11.46
CA VAL A 143 -11.97 -16.35 -11.10
C VAL A 143 -12.25 -15.65 -9.76
N ARG A 144 -13.48 -15.18 -9.53
CA ARG A 144 -13.86 -14.54 -8.27
C ARG A 144 -13.77 -15.51 -7.10
N GLU A 145 -14.15 -16.77 -7.28
CA GLU A 145 -14.01 -17.79 -6.23
C GLU A 145 -12.54 -18.04 -5.90
N VAL A 146 -11.67 -18.15 -6.92
CA VAL A 146 -10.22 -18.30 -6.74
C VAL A 146 -9.64 -17.10 -5.99
N ILE A 147 -9.99 -15.88 -6.39
CA ILE A 147 -9.57 -14.64 -5.72
C ILE A 147 -10.01 -14.66 -4.25
N SER A 148 -11.29 -14.95 -3.98
CA SER A 148 -11.85 -14.98 -2.63
C SER A 148 -11.10 -15.97 -1.72
N ARG A 149 -10.87 -17.19 -2.19
CA ARG A 149 -10.15 -18.22 -1.44
C ARG A 149 -8.69 -17.80 -1.17
N GLN A 150 -8.01 -17.22 -2.15
CA GLN A 150 -6.62 -16.79 -1.97
C GLN A 150 -6.49 -15.54 -1.11
N ALA A 151 -7.44 -14.61 -1.19
CA ALA A 151 -7.49 -13.44 -0.33
C ALA A 151 -7.63 -13.86 1.15
N ALA A 152 -8.52 -14.81 1.45
CA ALA A 152 -8.64 -15.37 2.79
C ALA A 152 -7.33 -16.02 3.28
N ALA A 153 -6.66 -16.80 2.42
CA ALA A 153 -5.39 -17.44 2.76
C ALA A 153 -4.22 -16.46 2.95
N MET A 154 -4.26 -15.30 2.29
CA MET A 154 -3.20 -14.29 2.30
C MET A 154 -3.55 -13.05 3.14
N ALA A 155 -4.61 -13.11 3.95
CA ALA A 155 -5.11 -11.98 4.74
C ALA A 155 -4.02 -11.25 5.56
N PRO A 156 -3.08 -11.92 6.25
CA PRO A 156 -2.02 -11.21 6.99
C PRO A 156 -1.11 -10.35 6.12
N ARG A 157 -0.98 -10.67 4.83
CA ARG A 157 -0.18 -9.88 3.87
C ARG A 157 -0.99 -8.78 3.21
N LEU A 158 -2.31 -8.96 3.09
CA LEU A 158 -3.23 -7.96 2.55
C LEU A 158 -3.56 -6.87 3.58
N TYR A 159 -3.57 -7.22 4.86
CA TYR A 159 -3.86 -6.32 5.97
C TYR A 159 -2.68 -6.28 6.94
N PRO A 160 -1.52 -5.73 6.53
CA PRO A 160 -0.30 -5.80 7.31
C PRO A 160 -0.34 -4.88 8.54
N GLU A 161 0.31 -5.33 9.61
CA GLU A 161 0.80 -4.43 10.66
C GLU A 161 1.99 -3.63 10.16
N ILE A 162 2.19 -2.42 10.67
CA ILE A 162 3.38 -1.63 10.38
C ILE A 162 4.55 -2.19 11.20
N PRO A 163 5.65 -2.65 10.58
CA PRO A 163 6.78 -3.20 11.32
C PRO A 163 7.40 -2.16 12.27
N LYS A 164 7.81 -2.60 13.46
CA LYS A 164 8.52 -1.77 14.45
C LYS A 164 10.00 -1.55 14.10
N THR A 165 10.30 -1.41 12.81
CA THR A 165 11.64 -1.11 12.31
C THR A 165 11.93 0.38 12.46
N LYS A 166 13.21 0.72 12.58
CA LYS A 166 13.66 2.11 12.77
C LYS A 166 13.49 2.99 11.52
N TYR A 167 13.48 2.37 10.34
CA TYR A 167 13.57 3.09 9.07
C TYR A 167 12.52 2.59 8.09
N LEU A 168 12.01 3.50 7.26
CA LEU A 168 11.09 3.23 6.16
C LEU A 168 11.66 3.83 4.87
N CYS A 169 11.61 3.07 3.79
CA CYS A 169 11.94 3.53 2.44
C CYS A 169 10.69 3.47 1.56
N PHE A 170 10.32 4.59 0.97
CA PHE A 170 9.15 4.70 0.10
C PHE A 170 9.55 5.26 -1.26
N TYR A 171 9.08 4.60 -2.32
CA TYR A 171 9.24 5.07 -3.70
C TYR A 171 8.07 4.54 -4.55
N PRO A 172 7.36 5.40 -5.30
CA PRO A 172 6.45 4.94 -6.32
C PRO A 172 7.25 4.44 -7.54
N MET A 173 6.67 3.53 -8.31
CA MET A 173 7.29 3.01 -9.53
C MET A 173 6.26 2.63 -10.58
N ASP A 174 6.61 2.85 -11.84
CA ASP A 174 5.84 2.39 -12.99
C ASP A 174 6.54 1.22 -13.68
N ARG A 175 5.74 0.36 -14.32
CA ARG A 175 6.26 -0.56 -15.34
C ARG A 175 6.46 0.21 -16.65
N ARG A 176 7.63 0.07 -17.27
CA ARG A 176 8.02 0.83 -18.47
C ARG A 176 7.05 0.61 -19.64
N ARG A 177 6.69 1.71 -20.32
CA ARG A 177 5.91 1.75 -21.57
C ARG A 177 6.65 2.59 -22.61
N GLY A 178 7.72 2.04 -23.18
CA GLY A 178 8.51 2.68 -24.24
C GLY A 178 8.24 2.08 -25.62
N GLU A 179 8.78 2.71 -26.65
CA GLU A 179 8.65 2.25 -28.05
C GLU A 179 9.31 0.88 -28.27
N THR A 180 10.50 0.67 -27.69
CA THR A 180 11.25 -0.59 -27.80
C THR A 180 10.98 -1.54 -26.63
N GLU A 181 10.84 -0.99 -25.42
CA GLU A 181 10.68 -1.74 -24.18
C GLU A 181 9.32 -1.42 -23.55
N ASN A 182 8.36 -2.33 -23.68
CA ASN A 182 7.02 -2.17 -23.13
C ASN A 182 6.62 -3.40 -22.31
N TRP A 183 6.57 -3.25 -20.99
CA TRP A 183 6.19 -4.32 -20.06
C TRP A 183 4.81 -4.92 -20.38
N TYR A 184 3.88 -4.09 -20.85
CA TYR A 184 2.49 -4.50 -21.05
C TYR A 184 2.28 -5.28 -22.35
N THR A 185 3.26 -5.29 -23.26
CA THR A 185 3.23 -6.15 -24.46
C THR A 185 4.01 -7.45 -24.25
N VAL A 186 4.71 -7.61 -23.12
CA VAL A 186 5.43 -8.85 -22.83
C VAL A 186 4.43 -9.99 -22.53
N PRO A 187 4.59 -11.17 -23.15
CA PRO A 187 3.73 -12.32 -22.88
C PRO A 187 3.66 -12.70 -21.39
N MET A 188 2.52 -13.25 -20.96
CA MET A 188 2.29 -13.62 -19.56
C MET A 188 3.38 -14.54 -18.99
N ALA A 189 3.75 -15.59 -19.73
CA ALA A 189 4.78 -16.55 -19.30
C ALA A 189 6.14 -15.87 -19.05
N GLU A 190 6.50 -14.90 -19.89
CA GLU A 190 7.77 -14.19 -19.76
C GLU A 190 7.74 -13.18 -18.59
N ARG A 191 6.61 -12.49 -18.37
CA ARG A 191 6.41 -11.69 -17.15
C ARG A 191 6.47 -12.54 -15.88
N GLN A 192 5.87 -13.73 -15.90
CA GLN A 192 5.96 -14.68 -14.79
C GLN A 192 7.41 -15.08 -14.51
N ARG A 193 8.19 -15.41 -15.54
CA ARG A 193 9.63 -15.73 -15.40
C ARG A 193 10.40 -14.57 -14.76
N MET A 194 10.24 -13.36 -15.29
CA MET A 194 10.90 -12.16 -14.74
C MET A 194 10.49 -11.88 -13.28
N MET A 195 9.21 -12.05 -12.93
CA MET A 195 8.72 -11.87 -11.56
C MET A 195 9.20 -12.97 -10.61
N HIS A 196 9.37 -14.20 -11.09
CA HIS A 196 9.96 -15.28 -10.32
C HIS A 196 11.42 -14.96 -9.97
N GLU A 197 12.22 -14.51 -10.95
CA GLU A 197 13.61 -14.10 -10.73
C GLU A 197 13.72 -12.92 -9.77
N HIS A 198 12.85 -11.92 -9.91
CA HIS A 198 12.74 -10.81 -8.96
C HIS A 198 12.49 -11.30 -7.52
N GLY A 199 11.56 -12.24 -7.35
CA GLY A 199 11.27 -12.85 -6.05
C GLY A 199 12.46 -13.62 -5.46
N LEU A 200 13.25 -14.31 -6.29
CA LEU A 200 14.47 -15.01 -5.84
C LEU A 200 15.53 -14.05 -5.30
N VAL A 201 15.64 -12.85 -5.87
CA VAL A 201 16.53 -11.80 -5.34
C VAL A 201 16.02 -11.33 -3.98
N GLY A 202 14.73 -11.01 -3.87
CA GLY A 202 14.12 -10.53 -2.63
C GLY A 202 14.25 -11.50 -1.45
N ARG A 203 14.11 -12.82 -1.70
CA ARG A 203 14.26 -13.86 -0.67
C ARG A 203 15.61 -13.85 0.05
N ARG A 204 16.67 -13.30 -0.57
CA ARG A 204 17.99 -13.17 0.06
C ARG A 204 17.99 -12.14 1.20
N TYR A 205 16.95 -11.32 1.30
CA TYR A 205 16.81 -10.23 2.27
C TYR A 205 15.67 -10.48 3.27
N ALA A 206 15.16 -11.71 3.38
CA ALA A 206 13.94 -12.04 4.14
C ALA A 206 13.98 -11.64 5.64
N ASP A 207 15.17 -11.53 6.23
CA ASP A 207 15.35 -11.21 7.66
C ASP A 207 15.80 -9.75 7.89
N CYS A 208 16.01 -8.98 6.82
CA CYS A 208 16.58 -7.63 6.92
C CYS A 208 15.77 -6.55 6.19
N VAL A 209 14.73 -6.92 5.44
CA VAL A 209 13.78 -6.02 4.75
C VAL A 209 12.35 -6.48 4.97
#